data_AF-A0A7J7HBD0-F1
#
_entry.id   AF-A0A7J7HBD0-F1
#
_cell.length_a   1.000
_cell.length_b   1.000
_cell.length_c   1.000
_cell.angle_alpha   90.00
_cell.angle_beta   90.00
_cell.angle_gamma   90.00
#
_symmetry.space_group_name_H-M   'P 1'
#
loop_
_entity.id
_entity.type
_entity.pdbx_description
1 polymer ?
#
loop_
_entity_poly.entity_id
_entity_poly.type
_entity_poly.pdbx_seq_one_letter_code
_entity_poly.pdbx_strand_id
1 'polypeptide(L)'
;MAGQPQRHLLHSGWSVFVSSKRLVAGDAFIFLRTTPAEFIVPFDQYMESIKSNYSAGMRFKMRFEAEEAPEQRFTGTIIGIEDTDTKRWAESKWRCLKVVRWDENSTIPSPERVSP
;
A
#
# COMPACT_ATOMS: atom_id res chain seq x y z
N MET A 1 -14.97 40.98 -1.87
CA MET A 1 -14.58 40.86 -3.29
C MET A 1 -13.49 39.81 -3.37
N ALA A 2 -13.73 38.76 -4.16
CA ALA A 2 -12.94 37.53 -4.17
C ALA A 2 -11.52 37.74 -4.71
N GLY A 3 -10.53 37.18 -4.02
CA GLY A 3 -9.26 36.74 -4.60
C GLY A 3 -9.34 35.23 -4.81
N GLN A 4 -10.16 34.79 -5.77
CA GLN A 4 -10.19 33.40 -6.23
C GLN A 4 -9.01 33.19 -7.19
N PRO A 5 -8.26 32.07 -7.05
CA PRO A 5 -8.76 30.75 -6.63
C PRO A 5 -8.36 30.33 -5.21
N GLN A 6 -9.12 29.39 -4.63
CA GLN A 6 -8.82 28.78 -3.33
C GLN A 6 -7.49 28.01 -3.37
N ARG A 7 -6.64 28.22 -2.36
CA ARG A 7 -5.35 27.52 -2.20
C ARG A 7 -5.32 26.77 -0.87
N HIS A 8 -4.83 25.54 -0.89
CA HIS A 8 -4.49 24.80 0.32
C HIS A 8 -3.18 25.37 0.89
N LEU A 9 -3.23 25.88 2.12
CA LEU A 9 -2.09 26.52 2.76
C LEU A 9 -1.79 25.81 4.07
N LEU A 10 -0.51 25.57 4.34
CA LEU A 10 -0.04 25.15 5.65
C LEU A 10 0.13 26.41 6.50
N HIS A 11 -0.84 26.70 7.36
CA HIS A 11 -0.83 27.93 8.16
C HIS A 11 0.01 27.73 9.45
N SER A 12 -0.50 26.99 10.42
CA SER A 12 0.14 26.83 11.73
C SER A 12 1.24 25.77 11.69
N GLY A 13 2.39 26.09 12.27
CA GLY A 13 3.51 25.15 12.42
C GLY A 13 4.44 25.06 11.20
N TRP A 14 4.06 25.56 10.03
CA TRP A 14 4.92 25.53 8.83
C TRP A 14 6.20 26.34 9.02
N SER A 15 6.11 27.55 9.57
CA SER A 15 7.28 28.40 9.82
C SER A 15 8.26 27.77 10.82
N VAL A 16 7.73 27.15 11.88
CA VAL A 16 8.51 26.43 12.89
C VAL A 16 9.18 25.20 12.29
N PHE A 17 8.46 24.44 11.44
CA PHE A 17 8.99 23.30 10.71
C PHE A 17 10.14 23.69 9.79
N VAL A 18 9.93 24.71 8.93
CA VAL A 18 10.97 25.23 8.02
C VAL A 18 12.20 25.68 8.78
N SER A 19 12.01 26.41 9.88
CA SER A 19 13.10 26.93 10.71
C SER A 19 13.86 25.79 11.40
N SER A 20 13.15 24.84 11.99
CA SER A 20 13.71 23.67 12.67
C SER A 20 14.48 22.76 11.71
N LYS A 21 13.96 22.56 10.50
CA LYS A 21 14.60 21.76 9.43
C LYS A 21 15.59 22.57 8.57
N ARG A 22 15.73 23.88 8.84
CA ARG A 22 16.61 24.82 8.12
C ARG A 22 16.42 24.77 6.60
N LEU A 23 15.18 24.57 6.16
CA LEU A 23 14.87 24.43 4.74
C LEU A 23 15.10 25.76 4.03
N VAL A 24 15.76 25.70 2.88
CA VAL A 24 15.99 26.85 2.02
C VAL A 24 15.22 26.72 0.71
N ALA A 25 15.08 27.84 0.00
CA ALA A 25 14.47 27.83 -1.32
C ALA A 25 15.30 26.94 -2.26
N GLY A 26 14.66 25.90 -2.81
CA GLY A 26 15.33 24.85 -3.61
C GLY A 26 15.21 23.47 -2.99
N ASP A 27 14.93 23.39 -1.68
CA ASP A 27 14.71 22.12 -1.00
C ASP A 27 13.29 21.58 -1.27
N ALA A 28 13.19 20.24 -1.38
CA ALA A 28 11.91 19.55 -1.51
C ALA A 28 11.36 19.12 -0.14
N PHE A 29 10.04 19.26 0.05
CA PHE A 29 9.32 18.65 1.17
C PHE A 29 8.29 17.66 0.63
N ILE A 30 8.19 16.49 1.25
CA ILE A 30 7.38 15.37 0.74
C ILE A 30 6.26 15.07 1.74
N PHE A 31 5.02 15.04 1.26
CA PHE A 31 3.88 14.49 2.00
C PHE A 31 3.59 13.08 1.49
N LEU A 32 3.97 12.07 2.28
CA LEU A 32 3.63 10.69 1.98
C LEU A 32 2.23 10.38 2.50
N ARG A 33 1.28 10.17 1.58
CA ARG A 33 0.02 9.48 1.89
C ARG A 33 0.15 8.05 1.38
N THR A 34 0.74 7.19 2.20
CA THR A 34 0.90 5.77 1.88
C THR A 34 -0.47 5.13 1.76
N THR A 35 -0.91 4.85 0.53
CA THR A 35 -1.99 3.90 0.30
C THR A 35 -1.44 2.50 0.56
N PRO A 36 -2.18 1.60 1.21
CA PRO A 36 -1.63 0.32 1.68
C PRO A 36 -1.37 -0.71 0.56
N ALA A 37 -1.52 -0.37 -0.74
CA ALA A 37 -1.23 -1.29 -1.84
C ALA A 37 -0.88 -0.55 -3.14
N GLU A 38 0.14 -1.05 -3.85
CA GLU A 38 0.45 -0.68 -5.24
C GLU A 38 -0.74 -1.03 -6.15
N PHE A 39 -1.32 -0.03 -6.82
CA PHE A 39 -2.46 -0.22 -7.73
C PHE A 39 -2.07 -0.09 -9.22
N ILE A 40 -0.83 0.29 -9.49
CA ILE A 40 -0.23 0.29 -10.82
C ILE A 40 0.87 -0.76 -10.81
N VAL A 41 0.72 -1.79 -11.64
CA VAL A 41 1.67 -2.90 -11.75
C VAL A 41 2.16 -2.96 -13.20
N PRO A 42 3.48 -3.09 -13.46
CA PRO A 42 4.01 -3.32 -14.80
C PRO A 42 3.34 -4.53 -15.46
N PHE A 43 3.05 -4.42 -16.77
CA PHE A 43 2.33 -5.46 -17.52
C PHE A 43 3.00 -6.84 -17.38
N ASP A 44 4.32 -6.91 -17.56
CA ASP A 44 5.04 -8.19 -17.49
C ASP A 44 4.98 -8.81 -16.08
N GLN A 45 5.08 -7.98 -15.03
CA GLN A 45 4.95 -8.45 -13.65
C GLN A 45 3.55 -9.01 -13.37
N TYR A 46 2.51 -8.32 -13.85
CA TYR A 46 1.14 -8.81 -13.74
C TYR A 46 0.94 -10.14 -14.49
N MET A 47 1.44 -10.23 -15.73
CA MET A 47 1.31 -11.44 -16.54
C MET A 47 2.05 -12.64 -15.93
N GLU A 48 3.21 -12.43 -15.30
CA GLU A 48 3.90 -13.49 -14.55
C GLU A 48 3.14 -13.87 -13.28
N SER A 49 2.55 -12.90 -12.58
CA SER A 49 1.87 -13.17 -11.31
C SER A 49 0.62 -14.05 -11.52
N ILE A 50 -0.17 -13.80 -12.56
CA ILE A 50 -1.37 -14.59 -12.86
C ILE A 50 -1.10 -15.99 -13.43
N LYS A 51 0.13 -16.30 -13.87
CA LYS A 51 0.52 -17.66 -14.29
C LYS A 51 0.67 -18.62 -13.10
N SER A 52 0.81 -18.08 -11.89
CA SER A 52 0.97 -18.86 -10.68
C SER A 52 -0.35 -19.53 -10.29
N ASN A 53 -0.31 -20.82 -10.01
CA ASN A 53 -1.48 -21.59 -9.58
C ASN A 53 -1.71 -21.40 -8.07
N TYR A 54 -2.36 -20.30 -7.70
CA TYR A 54 -2.78 -20.05 -6.32
C TYR A 54 -3.92 -20.97 -5.91
N SER A 55 -3.85 -21.51 -4.68
CA SER A 55 -4.90 -22.36 -4.11
C SER A 55 -5.02 -22.14 -2.61
N ALA A 56 -6.18 -22.48 -2.04
CA ALA A 56 -6.31 -22.55 -0.58
C ALA A 56 -5.29 -23.54 0.01
N GLY A 57 -4.71 -23.18 1.16
CA GLY A 57 -3.62 -23.90 1.82
C GLY A 57 -2.22 -23.48 1.38
N MET A 58 -2.06 -22.73 0.28
CA MET A 58 -0.75 -22.27 -0.18
C MET A 58 -0.18 -21.22 0.80
N ARG A 59 1.09 -21.38 1.15
CA ARG A 59 1.85 -20.40 1.93
C ARG A 59 2.62 -19.49 0.98
N PHE A 60 2.62 -18.19 1.25
CA PHE A 60 3.35 -17.21 0.46
C PHE A 60 4.10 -16.24 1.37
N LYS A 61 5.08 -15.53 0.83
CA LYS A 61 5.86 -14.54 1.56
C LYS A 61 5.73 -13.17 0.91
N MET A 62 5.36 -12.16 1.67
CA MET A 62 5.18 -10.79 1.18
C MET A 62 6.07 -9.82 1.96
N ARG A 63 6.50 -8.76 1.30
CA ARG A 63 7.23 -7.65 1.92
C ARG A 63 6.24 -6.53 2.21
N PHE A 64 6.27 -5.99 3.44
CA PHE A 64 5.62 -4.72 3.75
C PHE A 64 6.71 -3.69 4.04
N GLU A 65 6.62 -2.52 3.41
CA GLU A 65 7.51 -1.39 3.72
C GLU A 65 7.10 -0.83 5.07
N ALA A 66 7.99 -1.01 6.05
CA ALA A 66 7.90 -0.35 7.35
C ALA A 66 8.81 0.88 7.30
N GLU A 67 8.30 2.03 7.72
CA GLU A 67 8.99 3.33 7.62
C GLU A 67 10.32 3.40 8.42
N GLU A 68 10.63 2.39 9.25
CA GLU A 68 11.77 2.45 10.18
C GLU A 68 12.45 1.10 10.51
N ALA A 69 12.05 -0.02 9.89
CA ALA A 69 12.54 -1.36 10.24
C ALA A 69 13.27 -2.06 9.07
N PRO A 70 14.23 -2.97 9.33
CA PRO A 70 14.80 -3.82 8.28
C PRO A 70 13.68 -4.55 7.53
N GLU A 71 13.83 -4.75 6.20
CA GLU A 71 12.83 -5.39 5.33
C GLU A 71 12.15 -6.57 6.03
N GLN A 72 10.91 -6.38 6.49
CA GLN A 72 10.20 -7.43 7.20
C GLN A 72 9.38 -8.23 6.18
N ARG A 73 9.69 -9.53 6.11
CA ARG A 73 9.00 -10.47 5.22
C ARG A 73 8.01 -11.27 6.04
N PHE A 74 6.74 -11.20 5.69
CA PHE A 74 5.65 -11.84 6.40
C PHE A 74 5.18 -13.06 5.63
N THR A 75 4.98 -14.19 6.31
CA THR A 75 4.40 -15.39 5.70
C THR A 75 2.89 -15.36 5.89
N GLY A 76 2.15 -15.49 4.79
CA GLY A 76 0.70 -15.60 4.76
C GLY A 76 0.25 -17.01 4.33
N THR A 77 -0.96 -17.42 4.71
CA THR A 77 -1.62 -18.63 4.17
C THR A 77 -2.92 -18.25 3.46
N ILE A 78 -3.05 -18.65 2.19
CA ILE A 78 -4.25 -18.45 1.39
C ILE A 78 -5.34 -19.40 1.90
N ILE A 79 -6.55 -18.89 2.13
CA ILE A 79 -7.70 -19.69 2.57
C ILE A 79 -8.89 -19.65 1.63
N GLY A 80 -8.85 -18.75 0.67
CA GLY A 80 -9.89 -18.61 -0.33
C GLY A 80 -9.43 -17.73 -1.47
N ILE A 81 -10.04 -17.96 -2.62
CA ILE A 81 -9.87 -17.13 -3.80
C ILE A 81 -11.27 -16.67 -4.18
N GLU A 82 -11.53 -15.38 -4.04
CA GLU A 82 -12.83 -14.77 -4.31
C GLU A 82 -12.65 -13.31 -4.69
N ASP A 83 -13.44 -12.83 -5.65
CA ASP A 83 -13.37 -11.44 -6.08
C ASP A 83 -13.78 -10.50 -4.95
N THR A 84 -13.11 -9.35 -4.84
CA THR A 84 -13.42 -8.35 -3.83
C THR A 84 -14.84 -7.76 -4.01
N ASP A 85 -15.25 -7.54 -5.25
CA ASP A 85 -16.58 -7.05 -5.60
C ASP A 85 -17.04 -7.69 -6.91
N THR A 86 -17.74 -8.82 -6.80
CA THR A 86 -18.27 -9.57 -7.94
C THR A 86 -19.32 -8.79 -8.75
N LYS A 87 -19.93 -7.74 -8.19
CA LYS A 87 -20.97 -6.96 -8.86
C LYS A 87 -20.38 -5.87 -9.75
N ARG A 88 -19.30 -5.22 -9.29
CA ARG A 88 -18.66 -4.12 -10.01
C ARG A 88 -17.45 -4.57 -10.84
N TRP A 89 -16.72 -5.57 -10.36
CA TRP A 89 -15.42 -5.98 -10.88
C TRP A 89 -15.30 -7.50 -10.90
N ALA A 90 -16.25 -8.16 -11.57
CA ALA A 90 -16.20 -9.60 -11.79
C ALA A 90 -14.87 -10.02 -12.44
N GLU A 91 -14.30 -11.12 -11.96
CA GLU A 91 -13.03 -11.72 -12.43
C GLU A 91 -11.78 -10.87 -12.19
N SER A 92 -11.89 -9.75 -11.45
CA SER A 92 -10.76 -8.91 -11.09
C SER A 92 -9.78 -9.63 -10.17
N LYS A 93 -8.49 -9.57 -10.51
CA LYS A 93 -7.41 -10.09 -9.66
C LYS A 93 -7.05 -9.17 -8.49
N TRP A 94 -7.74 -8.04 -8.36
CA TRP A 94 -7.53 -7.11 -7.26
C TRP A 94 -8.00 -7.70 -5.93
N ARG A 95 -7.04 -7.94 -5.03
CA ARG A 95 -7.30 -8.44 -3.68
C ARG A 95 -8.14 -9.73 -3.66
N CYS A 96 -7.97 -10.57 -4.69
CA CYS A 96 -8.77 -11.78 -4.84
C CYS A 96 -8.29 -12.95 -3.95
N LEU A 97 -7.09 -12.87 -3.36
CA LEU A 97 -6.54 -13.89 -2.48
C LEU A 97 -6.85 -13.53 -1.02
N LYS A 98 -7.67 -14.34 -0.34
CA LYS A 98 -7.99 -14.16 1.08
C LYS A 98 -6.95 -14.85 1.95
N VAL A 99 -6.46 -14.13 2.97
CA VAL A 99 -5.36 -14.56 3.84
C VAL A 99 -5.89 -14.71 5.26
N VAL A 100 -5.67 -15.87 5.91
CA VAL A 100 -6.18 -16.13 7.29
C VAL A 100 -5.21 -15.76 8.39
N ARG A 101 -3.91 -15.92 8.12
CA ARG A 101 -2.90 -15.74 9.15
C ARG A 101 -1.64 -15.18 8.53
N TRP A 102 -1.19 -14.08 9.10
CA TRP A 102 0.15 -13.56 8.97
C TRP A 102 0.94 -14.00 10.22
N ASP A 103 2.25 -14.22 10.09
CA ASP A 103 3.08 -14.57 11.26
C ASP A 103 2.98 -13.46 12.35
N GLU A 104 2.78 -13.86 13.61
CA GLU A 104 2.28 -13.04 14.73
C GLU A 104 3.18 -11.89 15.23
N ASN A 105 4.32 -11.62 14.58
CA ASN A 105 5.32 -10.66 15.04
C ASN A 105 5.24 -9.28 14.35
N SER A 106 4.14 -8.94 13.69
CA SER A 106 3.99 -7.66 12.95
C SER A 106 3.33 -6.56 13.80
N THR A 107 4.02 -5.45 14.02
CA THR A 107 3.40 -4.19 14.52
C THR A 107 2.59 -3.48 13.43
N ILE A 108 2.70 -3.94 12.18
CA ILE A 108 2.06 -3.38 10.99
C ILE A 108 0.72 -4.09 10.75
N PRO A 109 -0.39 -3.35 10.54
CA PRO A 109 -1.66 -3.95 10.16
C PRO A 109 -1.51 -4.73 8.85
N SER A 110 -1.61 -6.05 8.92
CA SER A 110 -1.51 -6.90 7.74
C SER A 110 -2.87 -6.99 7.01
N PRO A 111 -2.90 -6.95 5.67
CA PRO A 111 -4.14 -6.97 4.93
C PRO A 111 -4.79 -8.36 4.95
N GLU A 112 -6.12 -8.42 5.10
CA GLU A 112 -6.88 -9.69 5.02
C GLU A 112 -6.94 -10.26 3.60
N ARG A 113 -6.66 -9.44 2.59
CA ARG A 113 -6.72 -9.80 1.17
C ARG A 113 -5.57 -9.18 0.38
N VAL A 114 -5.00 -9.96 -0.54
CA VAL A 114 -3.88 -9.56 -1.40
C VAL A 114 -4.12 -9.95 -2.86
N SER A 115 -3.34 -9.36 -3.77
CA SER A 115 -3.38 -9.65 -5.20
C SER A 115 -2.29 -10.68 -5.58
N PRO A 116 -2.47 -11.43 -6.67
CA PRO A 116 -1.47 -12.31 -7.27
C PRO A 116 -0.11 -11.67 -7.53
#